data_AF-A0A835SI32-F1
#
_entry.id   AF-A0A835SI32-F1
#
_cell.length_a   1.000
_cell.length_b   1.000
_cell.length_c   1.000
_cell.angle_alpha   90.00
_cell.angle_beta   90.00
_cell.angle_gamma   90.00
#
_symmetry.space_group_name_H-M   'P 1'
#
loop_
_entity.id
_entity.type
_entity.pdbx_description
1 polymer ?
#
loop_
_entity_poly.entity_id
_entity_poly.type
_entity_poly.pdbx_seq_one_letter_code
_entity_poly.pdbx_strand_id
1 'polypeptide(L)'
;MVEGLTDYLKPRKCQSCYGAGYTPCPTCHGRGRLGGVFRGQQAQPCETCGSRGRVRCQPCQHTGLANYWLWQPSENGGWGARGQ
;
A
#
# COMPACT_ATOMS: atom_id res chain seq x y z
N MET A 1 23.54 18.52 -17.76
CA MET A 1 22.60 17.41 -17.44
C MET A 1 22.39 17.36 -15.93
N VAL A 2 21.55 18.23 -15.37
CA VAL A 2 21.25 18.28 -13.91
C VAL A 2 19.76 18.12 -13.59
N GLU A 3 18.89 18.25 -14.59
CA GLU A 3 17.43 18.19 -14.41
C GLU A 3 16.95 16.76 -14.09
N GLY A 4 17.51 15.73 -14.74
CA GLY A 4 17.05 14.34 -14.51
C GLY A 4 17.35 13.79 -13.10
N LEU A 5 18.40 14.30 -12.43
CA LEU A 5 18.79 13.82 -11.09
C LEU A 5 17.87 14.40 -10.01
N THR A 6 17.46 15.66 -10.15
CA THR A 6 16.57 16.32 -9.18
C THR A 6 15.15 15.75 -9.24
N ASP A 7 14.67 15.32 -10.41
CA ASP A 7 13.39 14.62 -10.53
C ASP A 7 13.38 13.23 -9.88
N TYR A 8 14.54 12.57 -9.81
CA TYR A 8 14.64 11.27 -9.12
C TYR A 8 14.48 11.39 -7.59
N LEU A 9 14.83 12.55 -7.04
CA LEU A 9 14.75 12.83 -5.60
C LEU A 9 13.35 13.22 -5.13
N LYS A 10 12.48 13.71 -6.03
CA LYS A 10 11.09 14.05 -5.68
C LYS A 10 10.31 12.79 -5.25
N PRO A 11 9.33 12.90 -4.35
CA PRO A 11 8.46 11.78 -4.00
C PRO A 11 7.75 11.24 -5.25
N ARG A 12 7.85 9.93 -5.51
CA ARG A 12 7.19 9.28 -6.64
C ARG A 12 6.21 8.24 -6.16
N LYS A 13 5.00 8.28 -6.70
CA LYS A 13 3.97 7.28 -6.39
C LYS A 13 4.47 5.87 -6.76
N CYS A 14 4.22 4.92 -5.88
CA CYS A 14 4.39 3.51 -6.18
C CYS A 14 3.36 3.10 -7.24
N GLN A 15 3.82 2.58 -8.37
CA GLN A 15 2.93 2.19 -9.47
C GLN A 15 2.06 0.98 -9.11
N SER A 16 2.55 0.07 -8.27
CA SER A 16 1.79 -1.13 -7.87
C SER A 16 0.55 -0.84 -7.01
N CYS A 17 0.54 0.28 -6.28
CA CYS A 17 -0.59 0.68 -5.44
C CYS A 17 -1.10 2.10 -5.75
N TYR A 18 -0.60 2.73 -6.80
CA TYR A 18 -0.92 4.10 -7.21
C TYR A 18 -0.83 5.16 -6.11
N GLY A 19 0.07 4.95 -5.13
CA GLY A 19 0.23 5.87 -3.99
C GLY A 19 -0.55 5.49 -2.72
N ALA A 20 -1.40 4.46 -2.74
CA ALA A 20 -2.25 4.13 -1.59
C ALA A 20 -1.50 3.41 -0.45
N GLY A 21 -0.36 2.78 -0.74
CA GLY A 21 0.37 1.93 0.21
C GLY A 21 -0.29 0.56 0.47
N TYR A 22 -1.49 0.32 -0.05
CA TYR A 22 -2.20 -0.95 0.03
C TYR A 22 -2.72 -1.36 -1.34
N THR A 23 -2.92 -2.66 -1.53
CA THR A 23 -3.64 -3.20 -2.69
C THR A 23 -4.87 -3.99 -2.22
N PRO A 24 -5.91 -4.12 -3.06
CA PRO A 24 -7.02 -5.00 -2.76
C PRO A 24 -6.52 -6.41 -2.45
N CYS A 25 -7.10 -7.05 -1.44
CA CYS A 25 -6.74 -8.42 -1.09
C CYS A 25 -7.07 -9.34 -2.28
N PRO A 26 -6.11 -10.14 -2.78
CA PRO A 26 -6.33 -10.98 -3.96
C PRO A 26 -7.33 -12.12 -3.68
N THR A 27 -7.45 -12.57 -2.44
CA THR A 27 -8.33 -13.68 -2.05
C THR A 27 -9.80 -13.28 -2.00
N CYS A 28 -10.11 -12.13 -1.38
CA CYS A 28 -11.49 -11.67 -1.20
C CYS A 28 -11.89 -10.54 -2.16
N HIS A 29 -10.96 -10.09 -3.01
CA HIS A 29 -11.13 -8.99 -3.97
C HIS A 29 -11.69 -7.72 -3.34
N GLY A 30 -11.09 -7.26 -2.23
CA GLY A 30 -11.55 -6.03 -1.57
C GLY A 30 -12.61 -6.20 -0.50
N ARG A 31 -13.30 -7.36 -0.44
CA ARG A 31 -14.51 -7.50 0.40
C ARG A 31 -14.24 -7.75 1.88
N GLY A 32 -13.08 -8.30 2.23
CA GLY A 32 -12.76 -8.75 3.59
C GLY A 32 -13.45 -10.04 4.02
N ARG A 33 -14.31 -10.64 3.18
CA ARG A 33 -14.99 -11.90 3.45
C ARG A 33 -15.08 -12.78 2.21
N LEU A 34 -15.27 -14.08 2.43
CA LEU A 34 -15.47 -15.10 1.40
C LEU A 34 -16.86 -15.71 1.54
N GLY A 35 -17.42 -16.21 0.44
CA GLY A 35 -18.78 -16.77 0.43
C GLY A 35 -19.88 -15.69 0.54
N GLY A 36 -20.97 -16.02 1.26
CA GLY A 36 -22.13 -15.16 1.44
C GLY A 36 -23.34 -15.57 0.60
N VAL A 37 -24.32 -14.66 0.54
CA VAL A 37 -25.64 -14.86 -0.09
C VAL A 37 -25.53 -15.43 -1.51
N PHE A 38 -24.59 -14.93 -2.33
CA PHE A 38 -24.41 -15.39 -3.70
C PHE A 38 -23.87 -16.83 -3.84
N ARG A 39 -23.36 -17.43 -2.75
CA ARG A 39 -22.91 -18.83 -2.70
C ARG A 39 -23.79 -19.71 -1.80
N GLY A 40 -24.90 -19.16 -1.27
CA GLY A 40 -25.79 -19.89 -0.36
C GLY A 40 -25.13 -20.34 0.95
N GLN A 41 -24.02 -19.71 1.34
CA GLN A 41 -23.24 -20.07 2.54
C GLN A 41 -23.04 -18.84 3.42
N GLN A 42 -22.86 -19.05 4.72
CA GLN A 42 -22.51 -17.97 5.64
C GLN A 42 -21.16 -17.35 5.25
N ALA A 43 -21.10 -16.01 5.20
CA ALA A 43 -19.89 -15.30 4.85
C ALA A 43 -18.81 -15.50 5.93
N GLN A 44 -17.65 -16.02 5.52
CA GLN A 44 -16.52 -16.27 6.40
C GLN A 44 -15.49 -15.12 6.35
N PRO A 45 -14.84 -14.77 7.46
CA PRO A 45 -13.78 -13.76 7.47
C PRO A 45 -12.63 -14.16 6.54
N CYS A 46 -12.07 -13.20 5.81
CA CYS A 46 -10.90 -13.47 4.98
C CYS A 46 -9.63 -13.43 5.83
N GLU A 47 -9.03 -14.58 6.10
CA GLU A 47 -7.82 -14.70 6.91
C GLU A 47 -6.62 -13.97 6.29
N THR A 48 -6.45 -14.04 4.96
CA THR A 48 -5.33 -13.41 4.24
C THR A 48 -5.18 -11.91 4.53
N CYS A 49 -6.30 -11.21 4.72
CA CYS A 49 -6.29 -9.77 5.02
C CYS A 49 -6.80 -9.45 6.43
N GLY A 50 -7.03 -10.45 7.28
CA GLY A 50 -7.66 -10.26 8.58
C GLY A 50 -8.99 -9.49 8.49
N SER A 51 -9.80 -9.83 7.50
CA SER A 51 -11.08 -9.17 7.17
C SER A 51 -11.03 -7.69 6.75
N ARG A 52 -9.86 -7.13 6.45
CA ARG A 52 -9.71 -5.71 6.05
C ARG A 52 -10.04 -5.43 4.58
N GLY A 53 -10.08 -6.46 3.73
CA GLY A 53 -10.25 -6.32 2.29
C GLY A 53 -9.02 -5.84 1.53
N ARG A 54 -7.92 -5.51 2.22
CA ARG A 54 -6.69 -4.99 1.61
C ARG A 54 -5.44 -5.58 2.26
N VAL A 55 -4.37 -5.68 1.49
CA VAL A 55 -3.04 -6.12 1.95
C VAL A 55 -2.02 -5.01 1.74
N ARG A 56 -0.95 -5.02 2.56
CA ARG A 56 0.14 -4.04 2.44
C ARG A 56 0.80 -4.18 1.06
N CYS A 57 1.04 -3.05 0.39
CA CYS A 57 1.83 -3.02 -0.83
C CYS A 57 3.30 -3.22 -0.47
N GLN A 58 3.83 -4.41 -0.76
CA GLN A 58 5.23 -4.76 -0.47
C GLN A 58 6.24 -3.89 -1.22
N PRO A 59 6.07 -3.58 -2.52
CA PRO A 59 7.03 -2.76 -3.28
C PRO A 59 7.37 -1.40 -2.65
N CYS A 60 6.41 -0.76 -1.97
CA CYS A 60 6.62 0.53 -1.31
C CYS A 60 6.67 0.44 0.22
N GLN A 61 6.77 -0.76 0.79
CA GLN A 61 6.68 -1.01 2.23
C GLN A 61 5.51 -0.26 2.89
N HIS A 62 4.34 -0.32 2.25
CA HIS A 62 3.13 0.33 2.75
C HIS A 62 3.14 1.89 2.80
N THR A 63 4.20 2.57 2.35
CA THR A 63 4.24 4.04 2.32
C THR A 63 3.46 4.69 1.16
N GLY A 64 3.25 3.95 0.06
CA GLY A 64 2.72 4.49 -1.18
C GLY A 64 3.77 5.11 -2.10
N LEU A 65 5.04 5.18 -1.70
CA LEU A 65 6.11 5.81 -2.49
C LEU A 65 7.10 4.78 -3.05
N ALA A 66 7.51 4.96 -4.30
CA ALA A 66 8.52 4.10 -4.95
C ALA A 66 9.92 4.33 -4.34
N ASN A 67 10.20 5.56 -3.92
CA ASN A 67 11.43 5.97 -3.24
C ASN A 67 11.20 6.15 -1.72
N TYR A 68 10.49 5.20 -1.10
CA TYR A 68 10.17 5.22 0.34
C TYR A 68 11.41 5.23 1.24
N TRP A 69 12.53 4.70 0.77
CA TRP A 69 13.81 4.73 1.47
C TRP A 69 14.31 6.16 1.73
N LEU A 70 13.90 7.10 0.88
CA LEU A 70 14.12 8.53 1.08
C LEU A 70 12.94 9.15 1.82
N TRP A 71 11.72 8.90 1.35
CA TRP A 71 10.48 9.51 1.87
C TRP A 71 9.65 8.50 2.66
N GLN A 72 9.88 8.40 3.96
CA GLN A 72 9.09 7.57 4.87
C GLN A 72 8.69 8.38 6.11
N PRO A 73 7.67 7.94 6.87
CA PRO A 73 7.34 8.56 8.13
C PRO A 73 8.57 8.64 9.05
N SER A 74 8.82 9.82 9.61
CA SER A 74 9.80 10.02 10.68
C SER A 74 9.27 9.44 11.99
N GLU A 75 10.16 9.01 12.88
CA GLU A 75 9.81 8.47 14.20
C GLU A 75 9.00 9.47 15.03
N ASN A 76 9.20 10.77 14.80
CA ASN A 76 8.56 11.85 15.55
C ASN A 76 7.21 12.30 14.97
N GLY A 77 6.66 11.57 14.00
CA GLY A 77 5.40 11.92 13.36
C GLY A 77 5.57 13.05 12.34
N GLY A 78 5.78 12.66 11.08
CA GLY A 78 5.94 13.59 9.95
C GLY A 78 6.35 12.83 8.70
N TRP A 79 6.23 13.46 7.53
CA TRP A 79 6.72 12.91 6.25
C TRP A 79 7.87 13.77 5.76
N GLY A 80 9.02 13.17 5.49
CA GLY A 80 10.21 13.91 5.06
C GLY A 80 11.26 13.00 4.47
N ALA A 81 12.25 13.61 3.81
CA ALA A 81 13.45 12.90 3.38
C ALA A 81 14.21 12.44 4.64
N ARG A 82 14.74 11.22 4.66
CA ARG A 82 15.58 10.76 5.78
C ARG A 82 16.70 11.77 6.07
N GLY A 83 16.77 12.25 7.31
CA GLY A 83 17.79 13.19 7.78
C GLY A 83 17.36 14.67 7.85
N GLN A 84 16.06 14.97 7.68
CA GLN A 84 15.45 16.28 8.01
C GLN A 84 14.62 16.22 9.29
#